data_AF-A0A1G1SX24-F1
#
_entry.id   AF-A0A1G1SX24-F1
#
_cell.length_a   1.000
_cell.length_b   1.000
_cell.length_c   1.000
_cell.angle_alpha   90.00
_cell.angle_beta   90.00
_cell.angle_gamma   90.00
#
_symmetry.space_group_name_H-M   'P 1'
#
loop_
_entity.id
_entity.type
_entity.pdbx_description
1 polymer ?
#
loop_
_entity_poly.entity_id
_entity_poly.type
_entity_poly.pdbx_seq_one_letter_code
_entity_poly.pdbx_strand_id
1 'polypeptide(L)'
;MLLLTSLPVLSHAQSPTADSPRQRGELTGARPSGDLLARPRPQVAPRRAAASSDPIQQHLLNTDVNLARAEADQLPDLYERFIATTRDERRSWSYADWDNAATVLARLNQRYEQVRTTLPIEERLRIRSTQGEFHSLRGARQAKDRIDR
;
A
#
# COMPACT_ATOMS: atom_id res chain seq x y z
N MET A 1 25.01 -35.91 -27.66
CA MET A 1 25.58 -36.98 -26.81
C MET A 1 26.16 -36.31 -25.57
N LEU A 2 25.77 -36.77 -24.37
CA LEU A 2 26.24 -36.43 -23.01
C LEU A 2 25.99 -34.98 -22.51
N LEU A 3 25.54 -34.70 -21.29
CA LEU A 3 25.08 -35.49 -20.14
C LEU A 3 24.31 -34.52 -19.21
N LEU A 4 23.06 -34.83 -18.85
CA LEU A 4 22.41 -34.28 -17.66
C LEU A 4 23.15 -34.81 -16.42
N THR A 5 23.48 -33.94 -15.48
CA THR A 5 23.84 -34.35 -14.11
C THR A 5 22.93 -33.64 -13.12
N SER A 6 22.01 -34.44 -12.60
CA SER A 6 21.15 -34.20 -11.45
C SER A 6 21.94 -34.38 -10.16
N LEU A 7 21.63 -33.56 -9.14
CA LEU A 7 21.98 -33.84 -7.75
C LEU A 7 20.74 -33.61 -6.88
N PRO A 8 20.23 -34.65 -6.18
CA PRO A 8 19.25 -34.50 -5.13
C PRO A 8 19.95 -34.33 -3.77
N VAL A 9 19.41 -33.45 -2.91
CA VAL A 9 19.63 -33.58 -1.47
C VAL A 9 18.26 -33.62 -0.80
N LEU A 10 17.98 -34.77 -0.22
CA LEU A 10 16.79 -35.09 0.56
C LEU A 10 17.22 -35.19 2.03
N SER A 11 16.36 -34.67 2.90
CA SER A 11 15.98 -35.25 4.20
C SER A 11 16.78 -34.88 5.46
N HIS A 12 16.10 -34.19 6.38
CA HIS A 12 15.67 -34.64 7.74
C HIS A 12 15.35 -33.39 8.59
N ALA A 13 14.08 -33.11 8.91
CA ALA A 13 13.33 -33.62 10.07
C ALA A 13 13.86 -33.14 11.43
N GLN A 14 13.07 -32.33 12.14
CA GLN A 14 12.56 -32.63 13.50
C GLN A 14 11.77 -31.46 14.08
N SER A 15 10.48 -31.71 14.33
CA SER A 15 9.62 -30.94 15.22
C SER A 15 9.80 -31.46 16.66
N PRO A 16 9.99 -30.60 17.67
CA PRO A 16 9.72 -30.99 19.04
C PRO A 16 8.29 -30.57 19.43
N THR A 17 7.40 -31.57 19.47
CA THR A 17 6.18 -31.54 20.28
C THR A 17 6.62 -31.65 21.74
N ALA A 18 6.45 -30.57 22.51
CA ALA A 18 6.58 -30.60 23.96
C ALA A 18 5.18 -30.52 24.58
N ASP A 19 4.83 -31.65 25.16
CA ASP A 19 3.65 -31.92 25.99
C ASP A 19 3.79 -31.19 27.34
N SER A 20 2.69 -30.71 27.91
CA SER A 20 2.63 -30.27 29.30
C SER A 20 1.23 -30.51 29.88
N PRO A 21 1.10 -31.42 30.86
CA PRO A 21 -0.18 -31.81 31.43
C PRO A 21 -0.63 -30.90 32.58
N ARG A 22 -1.95 -30.63 32.57
CA ARG A 22 -2.87 -30.56 33.71
C ARG A 22 -2.53 -29.59 34.85
N GLN A 23 -3.37 -28.56 34.98
CA GLN A 23 -3.82 -28.09 36.28
C GLN A 23 -5.35 -28.18 36.38
N ARG A 24 -5.76 -28.99 37.37
CA ARG A 24 -7.12 -29.40 37.72
C ARG A 24 -7.44 -28.75 39.06
N GLY A 25 -8.64 -28.18 39.18
CA GLY A 25 -9.17 -27.50 40.37
C GLY A 25 -9.53 -26.07 39.97
N GLU A 26 -10.73 -25.54 40.20
CA GLU A 26 -11.69 -25.82 41.26
C GLU A 26 -13.12 -25.64 40.75
N LEU A 27 -13.99 -26.58 41.13
CA LEU A 27 -15.44 -26.50 41.04
C LEU A 27 -15.95 -26.13 42.44
N THR A 28 -16.42 -24.90 42.63
CA THR A 28 -17.28 -24.56 43.77
C THR A 28 -18.09 -23.30 43.48
N GLY A 29 -19.41 -23.39 43.66
CA GLY A 29 -20.27 -22.24 43.93
C GLY A 29 -21.21 -21.82 42.80
N ALA A 30 -22.36 -22.49 42.71
CA ALA A 30 -23.55 -21.96 42.04
C ALA A 30 -24.23 -20.90 42.94
N ARG A 31 -24.64 -19.74 42.41
CA ARG A 31 -26.04 -19.23 42.17
C ARG A 31 -26.10 -17.72 42.55
N PRO A 32 -27.18 -16.96 42.24
CA PRO A 32 -27.80 -16.71 40.94
C PRO A 32 -28.16 -15.21 40.75
N SER A 33 -28.83 -14.92 39.62
CA SER A 33 -29.79 -13.81 39.42
C SER A 33 -29.27 -12.43 38.98
N GLY A 34 -29.71 -12.06 37.78
CA GLY A 34 -30.22 -10.70 37.52
C GLY A 34 -29.51 -9.93 36.41
N ASP A 35 -29.77 -10.27 35.14
CA ASP A 35 -30.04 -9.22 34.13
C ASP A 35 -30.57 -9.80 32.81
N LEU A 36 -31.78 -10.37 32.83
CA LEU A 36 -32.50 -10.74 31.61
C LEU A 36 -33.42 -9.60 31.16
N LEU A 37 -32.89 -8.39 30.94
CA LEU A 37 -33.62 -7.30 30.28
C LEU A 37 -32.71 -6.33 29.48
N ALA A 38 -31.53 -6.80 29.03
CA ALA A 38 -30.72 -6.03 28.08
C ALA A 38 -31.33 -6.11 26.66
N ARG A 39 -32.21 -5.16 26.35
CA ARG A 39 -32.67 -4.88 24.97
C ARG A 39 -31.43 -4.76 24.07
N PRO A 40 -31.38 -5.42 22.89
CA PRO A 40 -30.25 -5.25 21.99
C PRO A 40 -30.18 -3.79 21.56
N ARG A 41 -29.17 -3.05 22.08
CA ARG A 41 -28.76 -1.80 21.46
C ARG A 41 -28.39 -2.14 20.02
N PRO A 42 -28.97 -1.50 19.00
CA PRO A 42 -28.37 -1.55 17.68
C PRO A 42 -26.97 -0.96 17.85
N GLN A 43 -25.96 -1.83 17.76
CA GLN A 43 -24.60 -1.40 17.59
C GLN A 43 -24.60 -0.66 16.25
N VAL A 44 -24.67 0.67 16.32
CA VAL A 44 -24.36 1.52 15.18
C VAL A 44 -22.89 1.24 14.91
N ALA A 45 -22.63 0.31 13.98
CA ALA A 45 -21.30 0.08 13.48
C ALA A 45 -20.71 1.46 13.15
N PRO A 46 -19.48 1.78 13.58
CA PRO A 46 -18.88 3.05 13.21
C PRO A 46 -18.96 3.12 11.69
N ARG A 47 -19.72 4.11 11.19
CA ARG A 47 -19.73 4.47 9.78
C ARG A 47 -18.26 4.54 9.41
N ARG A 48 -17.76 3.54 8.66
CA ARG A 48 -16.35 3.47 8.23
C ARG A 48 -16.06 4.85 7.70
N ALA A 49 -15.35 5.68 8.48
CA ALA A 49 -14.94 6.99 8.03
C ALA A 49 -14.28 6.74 6.68
N ALA A 50 -14.73 7.43 5.64
CA ALA A 50 -14.08 7.32 4.35
C ALA A 50 -12.58 7.47 4.63
N ALA A 51 -11.79 6.42 4.33
CA ALA A 51 -10.40 6.37 4.75
C ALA A 51 -9.70 7.61 4.21
N SER A 52 -9.39 8.56 5.09
CA SER A 52 -8.65 9.77 4.76
C SER A 52 -7.30 9.33 4.22
N SER A 53 -6.85 9.98 3.15
CA SER A 53 -5.55 9.65 2.60
C SER A 53 -4.41 10.10 3.53
N ASP A 54 -3.28 9.42 3.43
CA ASP A 54 -2.07 9.77 4.19
C ASP A 54 -1.59 11.19 3.81
N PRO A 55 -1.09 12.03 4.76
CA PRO A 55 -0.78 13.44 4.49
C PRO A 55 0.21 13.66 3.34
N ILE A 56 1.17 12.75 3.14
CA ILE A 56 2.12 12.81 2.02
C ILE A 56 1.37 12.70 0.69
N GLN A 57 0.41 11.80 0.60
CA GLN A 57 -0.41 11.64 -0.59
C GLN A 57 -1.29 12.88 -0.81
N GLN A 58 -1.90 13.41 0.25
CA GLN A 58 -2.72 14.61 0.17
C GLN A 58 -1.93 15.79 -0.38
N HIS A 59 -0.69 15.98 0.10
CA HIS A 59 0.24 16.99 -0.38
C HIS A 59 0.59 16.80 -1.85
N LEU A 60 1.12 15.62 -2.20
CA LEU A 60 1.60 15.34 -3.56
C LEU A 60 0.48 15.37 -4.62
N LEU A 61 -0.75 14.98 -4.25
CA LEU A 61 -1.90 15.01 -5.16
C LEU A 61 -2.72 16.29 -5.05
N ASN A 62 -2.40 17.17 -4.10
CA ASN A 62 -3.15 18.38 -3.78
C ASN A 62 -4.68 18.12 -3.66
N THR A 63 -5.03 17.03 -3.00
CA THR A 63 -6.42 16.60 -2.75
C THR A 63 -6.48 15.45 -1.75
N ASP A 64 -7.54 15.37 -0.94
CA ASP A 64 -7.83 14.20 -0.09
C ASP A 64 -8.63 13.16 -0.86
N VAL A 65 -7.92 12.27 -1.57
CA VAL A 65 -8.52 11.23 -2.40
C VAL A 65 -8.19 9.84 -1.87
N ASN A 66 -9.19 8.96 -1.80
CA ASN A 66 -8.91 7.54 -1.58
C ASN A 66 -8.48 6.88 -2.90
N LEU A 67 -7.17 6.80 -3.14
CA LEU A 67 -6.61 6.22 -4.38
C LEU A 67 -7.10 4.79 -4.66
N ALA A 68 -7.38 3.98 -3.64
CA ALA A 68 -7.88 2.62 -3.83
C ALA A 68 -9.29 2.59 -4.45
N ARG A 69 -10.00 3.72 -4.44
CA ARG A 69 -11.36 3.89 -4.96
C ARG A 69 -11.47 4.95 -6.05
N ALA A 70 -10.36 5.56 -6.48
CA ALA A 70 -10.40 6.60 -7.50
C ALA A 70 -10.91 6.04 -8.83
N GLU A 71 -11.91 6.67 -9.44
CA GLU A 71 -12.44 6.21 -10.73
C GLU A 71 -11.44 6.45 -11.87
N ALA A 72 -11.65 5.77 -13.00
CA ALA A 72 -10.71 5.81 -14.12
C ALA A 72 -10.52 7.23 -14.67
N ASP A 73 -11.62 7.96 -14.84
CA ASP A 73 -11.65 9.34 -15.31
C ASP A 73 -10.95 10.33 -14.38
N GLN A 74 -10.76 9.97 -13.10
CA GLN A 74 -10.02 10.78 -12.13
C GLN A 74 -8.50 10.59 -12.25
N LEU A 75 -8.03 9.46 -12.78
CA LEU A 75 -6.60 9.14 -12.77
C LEU A 75 -5.74 10.14 -13.55
N PRO A 76 -6.07 10.58 -14.78
CA PRO A 76 -5.26 11.53 -15.52
C PRO A 76 -4.94 12.79 -14.70
N ASP A 77 -5.95 13.43 -14.12
CA ASP A 77 -5.81 14.59 -13.24
C ASP A 77 -4.92 14.30 -12.03
N LEU A 78 -5.06 13.13 -11.40
CA LEU A 78 -4.24 12.76 -10.24
C LEU A 78 -2.76 12.58 -10.61
N TYR A 79 -2.46 12.00 -11.78
CA TYR A 79 -1.09 11.92 -12.29
C TYR A 79 -0.54 13.32 -12.64
N GLU A 80 -1.35 14.18 -13.24
CA GLU A 80 -0.95 15.56 -13.55
C GLU A 80 -0.61 16.37 -12.30
N ARG A 81 -1.43 16.28 -11.25
CA ARG A 81 -1.15 16.92 -9.95
C ARG A 81 0.13 16.39 -9.33
N PHE A 82 0.29 15.06 -9.31
CA PHE A 82 1.49 14.42 -8.80
C PHE A 82 2.78 14.94 -9.47
N ILE A 83 2.80 15.02 -10.80
CA ILE A 83 4.00 15.46 -11.52
C ILE A 83 4.20 16.97 -11.45
N ALA A 84 3.12 17.76 -11.35
CA ALA A 84 3.22 19.19 -11.09
C ALA A 84 3.93 19.45 -9.74
N THR A 85 3.44 18.85 -8.65
CA THR A 85 4.07 18.99 -7.33
C THR A 85 5.52 18.49 -7.34
N THR A 86 5.79 17.36 -8.01
CA THR A 86 7.16 16.87 -8.19
C THR A 86 8.04 17.89 -8.90
N ARG A 87 7.58 18.48 -10.02
CA ARG A 87 8.38 19.48 -10.75
C ARG A 87 8.66 20.69 -9.88
N ASP A 88 7.67 21.17 -9.13
CA ASP A 88 7.78 22.40 -8.37
C ASP A 88 8.73 22.25 -7.18
N GLU A 89 8.69 21.10 -6.50
CA GLU A 89 9.38 20.92 -5.23
C GLU A 89 10.66 20.08 -5.31
N ARG A 90 10.90 19.33 -6.39
CA ARG A 90 12.04 18.39 -6.52
C ARG A 90 13.42 18.96 -6.15
N ARG A 91 13.61 20.28 -6.26
CA ARG A 91 14.88 20.95 -5.98
C ARG A 91 15.15 21.08 -4.48
N SER A 92 14.11 21.12 -3.64
CA SER A 92 14.21 21.18 -2.18
C SER A 92 14.09 19.81 -1.51
N TRP A 93 13.64 18.80 -2.23
CA TRP A 93 13.40 17.45 -1.70
C TRP A 93 14.66 16.72 -1.22
N SER A 94 14.54 16.13 -0.04
CA SER A 94 15.43 15.12 0.51
C SER A 94 15.25 13.76 -0.17
N TYR A 95 16.12 12.79 0.13
CA TYR A 95 15.94 11.41 -0.35
C TYR A 95 14.64 10.77 0.14
N ALA A 96 14.26 11.03 1.39
CA ALA A 96 13.01 10.54 1.94
C ALA A 96 11.81 11.08 1.16
N ASP A 97 11.85 12.34 0.73
CA ASP A 97 10.78 12.93 -0.09
C ASP A 97 10.67 12.25 -1.46
N TRP A 98 11.80 11.93 -2.10
CA TRP A 98 11.81 11.14 -3.34
C TRP A 98 11.24 9.73 -3.17
N ASP A 99 11.53 9.07 -2.04
CA ASP A 99 11.02 7.73 -1.75
C ASP A 99 9.53 7.75 -1.40
N ASN A 100 9.09 8.79 -0.69
CA ASN A 100 7.68 9.09 -0.43
C ASN A 100 6.91 9.30 -1.74
N ALA A 101 7.43 10.13 -2.65
CA ALA A 101 6.84 10.33 -3.97
C ALA A 101 6.81 9.05 -4.81
N ALA A 102 7.87 8.23 -4.75
CA ALA A 102 7.89 6.93 -5.42
C ALA A 102 6.82 5.97 -4.86
N THR A 103 6.55 6.02 -3.56
CA THR A 103 5.48 5.25 -2.91
C THR A 103 4.10 5.70 -3.38
N VAL A 104 3.86 7.01 -3.49
CA VAL A 104 2.59 7.54 -4.03
C VAL A 104 2.41 7.17 -5.50
N LEU A 105 3.47 7.27 -6.32
CA LEU A 105 3.43 6.81 -7.71
C LEU A 105 3.11 5.31 -7.82
N ALA A 106 3.68 4.48 -6.94
CA ALA A 106 3.38 3.05 -6.92
C ALA A 106 1.89 2.78 -6.63
N ARG A 107 1.26 3.54 -5.72
CA ARG A 107 -0.18 3.44 -5.43
C ARG A 107 -1.04 3.91 -6.61
N LEU A 108 -0.67 5.01 -7.25
CA LEU A 108 -1.31 5.48 -8.49
C LEU A 108 -1.23 4.41 -9.59
N ASN A 109 -0.06 3.79 -9.77
CA ASN A 109 0.16 2.73 -10.75
C ASN A 109 -0.70 1.50 -10.42
N GLN A 110 -0.75 1.09 -9.15
CA GLN A 110 -1.60 -0.01 -8.73
C GLN A 110 -3.07 0.24 -9.08
N ARG A 111 -3.58 1.45 -8.82
CA ARG A 111 -4.96 1.79 -9.20
C ARG A 111 -5.15 1.83 -10.71
N TYR A 112 -4.20 2.43 -11.44
CA TYR A 112 -4.21 2.46 -12.90
C TYR A 112 -4.33 1.06 -13.51
N GLU A 113 -3.55 0.09 -13.04
CA GLU A 113 -3.61 -1.28 -13.57
C GLU A 113 -4.99 -1.93 -13.40
N GLN A 114 -5.76 -1.54 -12.37
CA GLN A 114 -7.11 -2.05 -12.14
C GLN A 114 -8.16 -1.46 -13.10
N VAL A 115 -7.97 -0.22 -13.57
CA VAL A 115 -8.99 0.51 -14.32
C VAL A 115 -8.56 0.93 -15.73
N ARG A 116 -7.32 0.66 -16.13
CA ARG A 116 -6.75 1.13 -17.42
C ARG A 116 -7.55 0.73 -18.66
N THR A 117 -8.33 -0.35 -18.62
CA THR A 117 -9.13 -0.80 -19.77
C THR A 117 -10.33 0.09 -20.05
N THR A 118 -10.75 0.91 -19.09
CA THR A 118 -11.83 1.89 -19.26
C THR A 118 -11.31 3.26 -19.71
N LEU A 119 -9.98 3.46 -19.72
CA LEU A 119 -9.36 4.69 -20.19
C LEU A 119 -9.18 4.68 -21.72
N PRO A 120 -9.43 5.81 -22.39
CA PRO A 120 -9.07 5.97 -23.80
C PRO A 120 -7.55 5.89 -23.98
N ILE A 121 -7.09 5.63 -25.21
CA ILE A 121 -5.65 5.42 -25.47
C ILE A 121 -4.81 6.66 -25.17
N GLU A 122 -5.36 7.84 -25.44
CA GLU A 122 -4.74 9.14 -25.23
C GLU A 122 -4.41 9.35 -23.75
N GLU A 123 -5.36 9.04 -22.85
CA GLU A 123 -5.13 9.19 -21.41
C GLU A 123 -4.16 8.15 -20.86
N ARG A 124 -4.17 6.92 -21.41
CA ARG A 124 -3.14 5.93 -21.07
C ARG A 124 -1.74 6.40 -21.47
N LEU A 125 -1.60 7.03 -22.64
CA LEU A 125 -0.33 7.59 -23.10
C LEU A 125 0.12 8.76 -22.23
N ARG A 126 -0.79 9.65 -21.85
CA ARG A 126 -0.52 10.75 -20.92
C ARG A 126 0.04 10.23 -19.59
N ILE A 127 -0.63 9.24 -18.99
CA ILE A 127 -0.19 8.60 -17.75
C ILE A 127 1.21 7.98 -17.90
N ARG A 128 1.47 7.27 -19.02
CA ARG A 128 2.81 6.71 -19.29
C ARG A 128 3.89 7.77 -19.43
N SER A 129 3.58 8.89 -20.08
CA SER A 129 4.50 10.04 -20.16
C SER A 129 4.86 10.56 -18.77
N THR A 130 3.85 10.78 -17.92
CA THR A 130 4.04 11.23 -16.53
C THR A 130 4.90 10.27 -15.71
N GLN A 131 4.68 8.96 -15.83
CA GLN A 131 5.51 7.95 -15.16
C GLN A 131 6.98 8.04 -15.62
N GLY A 132 7.20 8.11 -16.94
CA GLY A 132 8.54 8.23 -17.51
C GLY A 132 9.27 9.49 -17.06
N GLU A 133 8.55 10.60 -16.96
CA GLU A 133 9.11 11.85 -16.47
C GLU A 133 9.55 11.75 -15.01
N PHE A 134 8.70 11.22 -14.11
CA PHE A 134 9.09 11.05 -12.71
C PHE A 134 10.38 10.21 -12.59
N HIS A 135 10.47 9.10 -13.31
CA HIS A 135 11.67 8.26 -13.31
C HIS A 135 12.90 8.99 -13.83
N SER A 136 12.74 9.82 -14.87
CA SER A 136 13.83 10.65 -15.40
C SER A 136 14.30 11.69 -14.38
N LEU A 137 13.38 12.38 -13.70
CA LEU A 137 13.69 13.36 -12.66
C LEU A 137 14.41 12.73 -11.47
N ARG A 138 13.93 11.59 -10.99
CA ARG A 138 14.57 10.85 -9.89
C ARG A 138 15.96 10.34 -10.30
N GLY A 139 16.10 9.83 -11.53
CA GLY A 139 17.38 9.41 -12.09
C GLY A 139 18.39 10.57 -12.15
N ALA A 140 17.96 11.75 -12.59
CA ALA A 140 18.81 12.95 -12.61
C ALA A 140 19.27 13.36 -11.21
N ARG A 141 18.39 13.27 -10.20
CA ARG A 141 18.77 13.53 -8.79
C ARG A 141 19.86 12.56 -8.32
N GLN A 142 19.69 11.26 -8.59
CA GLN A 142 20.65 10.23 -8.21
C GLN A 142 21.99 10.40 -8.93
N ALA A 143 21.98 10.80 -10.20
CA ALA A 143 23.21 11.07 -10.96
C ALA A 143 23.97 12.28 -10.37
N LYS A 144 23.27 13.37 -10.05
CA LYS A 144 23.87 14.55 -9.40
C LYS A 144 24.58 14.19 -8.10
N ASP A 145 23.96 13.35 -7.27
CA ASP A 145 24.56 12.92 -5.99
C ASP A 145 25.86 12.15 -6.15
N ARG A 146 25.99 11.34 -7.20
CA ARG A 146 27.23 10.60 -7.47
C ARG A 146 28.37 11.51 -7.92
N ILE A 147 28.06 12.66 -8.51
CA ILE A 147 29.04 13.65 -8.98
C ILE A 147 29.48 14.56 -7.82
N ASP A 148 28.58 14.90 -6.91
CA ASP A 148 28.87 15.79 -5.77
C ASP A 148 29.61 15.09 -4.60
N ARG A 149 29.85 13.78 -4.70
CA ARG A 149 30.61 12.98 -3.72
C ARG A 149 32.09 12.94 -4.06
#